data_AF-A0A352JQV9-F1
#
_entry.id   AF-A0A352JQV9-F1
#
_cell.length_a   1.000
_cell.length_b   1.000
_cell.length_c   1.000
_cell.angle_alpha   90.00
_cell.angle_beta   90.00
_cell.angle_gamma   90.00
#
_symmetry.space_group_name_H-M   'P 1'
#
loop_
_entity.id
_entity.type
_entity.pdbx_description
1 polymer ?
#
loop_
_entity_poly.entity_id
_entity_poly.type
_entity_poly.pdbx_seq_one_letter_code
_entity_poly.pdbx_strand_id
1 'polypeptide(L)'
;MTKTNKKRAVVALGGNAISMRDKTDTIANQFDNTVASLGSIIALIKHGYQLAITHGNGPQVGNALMRVELARGKAPTLPLYVCVADLQGGMGYMIEQCLQSRLSEEKIKRQVVALVTQVVVDENDPDFQNPTKFIGQFYSKQTALKLAREMGWQKIVQFPGDRRWRRVVPSPKPIEIIEGDTIKCLVDEGTIVIAAGGGGIPVLRKKGKLVGVDAVIDKDRAAAVMAREI
;
A
#
# COMPACT_ATOMS: atom_id res chain seq x y z
N MET A 1 26.72 -25.44 8.06
CA MET A 1 25.33 -25.15 8.48
C MET A 1 24.41 -25.60 7.36
N THR A 2 23.60 -26.62 7.60
CA THR A 2 22.65 -27.15 6.63
C THR A 2 21.60 -26.08 6.32
N LYS A 3 21.53 -25.63 5.05
CA LYS A 3 20.42 -24.82 4.56
C LYS A 3 19.16 -25.67 4.66
N THR A 4 18.46 -25.62 5.79
CA THR A 4 17.09 -26.08 5.86
C THR A 4 16.31 -25.25 4.85
N ASN A 5 15.67 -25.91 3.89
CA ASN A 5 14.90 -25.27 2.83
C ASN A 5 13.64 -24.65 3.46
N LYS A 6 13.78 -23.48 4.11
CA LYS A 6 12.69 -22.78 4.80
C LYS A 6 11.68 -22.31 3.76
N LYS A 7 10.40 -22.63 3.97
CA LYS A 7 9.32 -22.23 3.05
C LYS A 7 9.10 -20.73 3.17
N ARG A 8 9.13 -19.99 2.05
CA ARG A 8 8.80 -18.57 2.01
C ARG A 8 7.43 -18.36 1.40
N ALA A 9 6.71 -17.35 1.87
CA ALA A 9 5.50 -16.86 1.22
C ALA A 9 5.38 -15.35 1.32
N VAL A 10 4.88 -14.74 0.25
CA VAL A 10 4.45 -13.35 0.24
C VAL A 10 2.93 -13.33 0.28
N VAL A 11 2.35 -12.62 1.24
CA VAL A 11 0.90 -12.52 1.43
C VAL A 11 0.45 -11.10 1.10
N ALA A 12 -0.44 -10.95 0.12
CA ALA A 12 -1.05 -9.66 -0.21
C ALA A 12 -2.44 -9.53 0.44
N LEU A 13 -2.54 -8.67 1.46
CA LEU A 13 -3.81 -8.40 2.12
C LEU A 13 -4.72 -7.54 1.23
N GLY A 14 -5.90 -8.07 0.94
CA GLY A 14 -6.94 -7.40 0.16
C GLY A 14 -7.53 -6.17 0.88
N GLY A 15 -8.19 -5.28 0.13
CA GLY A 15 -8.87 -4.12 0.73
C GLY A 15 -9.92 -4.50 1.77
N ASN A 16 -10.62 -5.62 1.57
CA ASN A 16 -11.62 -6.13 2.51
C ASN A 16 -11.01 -6.63 3.83
N ALA A 17 -9.70 -6.89 3.88
CA ALA A 17 -9.01 -7.28 5.11
C ALA A 17 -8.93 -6.10 6.11
N ILE A 18 -9.03 -4.86 5.61
CA ILE A 18 -8.85 -3.64 6.42
C ILE A 18 -10.12 -2.78 6.42
N SER A 19 -10.75 -2.57 5.26
CA SER A 19 -12.02 -1.82 5.16
C SER A 19 -13.08 -2.69 4.48
N MET A 20 -14.09 -3.11 5.26
CA MET A 20 -15.27 -3.79 4.71
C MET A 20 -16.26 -2.78 4.10
N ARG A 21 -16.98 -3.16 3.04
CA ARG A 21 -17.88 -2.26 2.30
C ARG A 21 -19.18 -1.93 3.03
N ASP A 22 -19.56 -2.75 3.99
CA ASP A 22 -20.82 -2.71 4.75
C ASP A 22 -20.68 -2.02 6.12
N LYS A 23 -19.46 -1.68 6.53
CA LYS A 23 -19.18 -0.96 7.78
C LYS A 23 -18.68 0.45 7.52
N THR A 24 -18.99 1.37 8.43
CA THR A 24 -18.39 2.70 8.45
C THR A 24 -16.87 2.60 8.56
N ASP A 25 -16.13 3.29 7.71
CA ASP A 25 -14.66 3.26 7.68
C ASP A 25 -14.05 4.11 8.81
N THR A 26 -14.12 3.61 10.05
CA THR A 26 -13.47 4.21 11.23
C THR A 26 -12.14 3.52 11.52
N ILE A 27 -11.22 4.21 12.22
CA ILE A 27 -9.95 3.61 12.63
C ILE A 27 -10.18 2.35 13.47
N ALA A 28 -11.09 2.40 14.46
CA ALA A 28 -11.42 1.24 15.29
C ALA A 28 -11.89 0.05 14.44
N ASN A 29 -12.77 0.27 13.47
CA ASN A 29 -13.22 -0.78 12.56
C ASN A 29 -12.07 -1.32 11.70
N GLN A 30 -11.11 -0.49 11.27
CA GLN A 30 -9.93 -0.96 10.53
C GLN A 30 -9.05 -1.88 11.38
N PHE A 31 -8.87 -1.58 12.68
CA PHE A 31 -8.18 -2.47 13.61
C PHE A 31 -8.94 -3.79 13.79
N ASP A 32 -10.25 -3.75 14.04
CA ASP A 32 -11.08 -4.95 14.21
C ASP A 32 -11.05 -5.85 12.97
N ASN A 33 -11.17 -5.25 11.78
CA ASN A 33 -11.09 -5.97 10.51
C ASN A 33 -9.70 -6.59 10.32
N THR A 34 -8.64 -5.83 10.66
CA THR A 34 -7.26 -6.32 10.58
C THR A 34 -7.10 -7.55 11.45
N VAL A 35 -7.52 -7.51 12.72
CA VAL A 35 -7.49 -8.67 13.64
C VAL A 35 -8.25 -9.87 13.07
N ALA A 36 -9.43 -9.66 12.52
CA ALA A 36 -10.23 -10.72 11.91
C ALA A 36 -9.53 -11.37 10.70
N SER A 37 -8.73 -10.60 9.94
CA SER A 37 -8.03 -11.08 8.75
C SER A 37 -6.76 -11.90 9.05
N LEU A 38 -6.23 -11.85 10.28
CA LEU A 38 -4.94 -12.48 10.62
C LEU A 38 -4.99 -14.01 10.73
N GLY A 39 -6.17 -14.64 10.79
CA GLY A 39 -6.29 -16.08 11.01
C GLY A 39 -5.46 -16.93 10.03
N SER A 40 -5.56 -16.62 8.73
CA SER A 40 -4.80 -17.29 7.68
C SER A 40 -3.29 -17.04 7.76
N ILE A 41 -2.88 -15.85 8.21
CA ILE A 41 -1.46 -15.52 8.43
C ILE A 41 -0.90 -16.36 9.57
N ILE A 42 -1.62 -16.46 10.70
CA ILE A 42 -1.21 -17.28 11.84
C ILE A 42 -1.10 -18.76 11.45
N ALA A 43 -2.03 -19.25 10.62
CA ALA A 43 -1.93 -20.60 10.09
C ALA A 43 -0.61 -20.81 9.32
N LEU A 44 -0.24 -19.93 8.40
CA LEU A 44 1.04 -20.02 7.69
C LEU A 44 2.25 -19.98 8.63
N ILE A 45 2.21 -19.11 9.65
CA ILE A 45 3.28 -19.01 10.66
C ILE A 45 3.45 -20.32 11.41
N LYS A 46 2.34 -20.94 11.85
CA LYS A 46 2.35 -22.26 12.53
C LYS A 46 2.86 -23.39 11.64
N HIS A 47 2.71 -23.28 10.32
CA HIS A 47 3.28 -24.22 9.34
C HIS A 47 4.75 -23.93 8.98
N GLY A 48 5.41 -23.00 9.69
CA GLY A 48 6.84 -22.73 9.57
C GLY A 48 7.22 -21.85 8.38
N TYR A 49 6.28 -21.11 7.78
CA TYR A 49 6.59 -20.20 6.69
C TYR A 49 7.33 -18.94 7.17
N GLN A 50 8.36 -18.53 6.45
CA GLN A 50 8.93 -17.19 6.51
C GLN A 50 8.07 -16.26 5.64
N LEU A 51 7.68 -15.12 6.19
CA LEU A 51 6.61 -14.31 5.60
C LEU A 51 7.06 -12.89 5.33
N ALA A 52 6.76 -12.44 4.12
CA ALA A 52 6.56 -11.03 3.84
C ALA A 52 5.07 -10.77 3.61
N ILE A 53 4.59 -9.63 4.06
CA ILE A 53 3.19 -9.20 3.96
C ILE A 53 3.17 -7.87 3.23
N THR A 54 2.30 -7.75 2.24
CA THR A 54 1.92 -6.45 1.67
C THR A 54 0.42 -6.24 1.86
N HIS A 55 -0.07 -5.03 1.62
CA HIS A 55 -1.48 -4.69 1.75
C HIS A 55 -1.89 -3.63 0.73
N GLY A 56 -3.19 -3.54 0.45
CA GLY A 56 -3.77 -2.45 -0.32
C GLY A 56 -3.93 -1.19 0.52
N ASN A 57 -4.13 -0.05 -0.14
CA ASN A 57 -4.40 1.23 0.52
C ASN A 57 -5.51 2.04 -0.19
N GLY A 58 -6.29 1.44 -1.10
CA GLY A 58 -7.20 2.18 -1.99
C GLY A 58 -8.18 3.13 -1.27
N PRO A 59 -8.96 2.66 -0.29
CA PRO A 59 -9.80 3.55 0.53
C PRO A 59 -8.97 4.57 1.33
N GLN A 60 -7.88 4.11 1.96
CA GLN A 60 -7.05 4.91 2.87
C GLN A 60 -6.33 6.07 2.16
N VAL A 61 -5.80 5.83 0.96
CA VAL A 61 -5.17 6.88 0.13
C VAL A 61 -6.20 7.91 -0.33
N GLY A 62 -7.45 7.48 -0.52
CA GLY A 62 -8.56 8.40 -0.74
C GLY A 62 -8.81 9.33 0.46
N ASN A 63 -8.87 8.77 1.67
CA ASN A 63 -9.05 9.56 2.89
C ASN A 63 -7.84 10.46 3.19
N ALA A 64 -6.62 10.01 2.87
CA ALA A 64 -5.41 10.83 2.97
C ALA A 64 -5.47 12.04 2.04
N LEU A 65 -5.81 11.84 0.75
CA LEU A 65 -5.98 12.93 -0.20
C LEU A 65 -7.10 13.90 0.20
N MET A 66 -8.23 13.38 0.71
CA MET A 66 -9.30 14.23 1.22
C MET A 66 -8.81 15.14 2.37
N ARG A 67 -7.98 14.62 3.29
CA ARG A 67 -7.38 15.44 4.35
C ARG A 67 -6.47 16.52 3.77
N VAL A 68 -5.66 16.19 2.75
CA VAL A 68 -4.81 17.16 2.05
C VAL A 68 -5.67 18.27 1.39
N GLU A 69 -6.77 17.89 0.73
CA GLU A 69 -7.70 18.83 0.09
C GLU A 69 -8.36 19.78 1.11
N LEU A 70 -8.83 19.24 2.24
CA LEU A 70 -9.49 20.02 3.31
C LEU A 70 -8.51 20.94 4.05
N ALA A 71 -7.24 20.54 4.17
CA ALA A 71 -6.19 21.31 4.84
C ALA A 71 -5.48 22.32 3.92
N ARG A 72 -5.89 22.44 2.66
CA ARG A 72 -5.27 23.33 1.69
C ARG A 72 -5.23 24.78 2.18
N GLY A 73 -4.07 25.41 2.05
CA GLY A 73 -3.83 26.77 2.53
C GLY A 73 -3.64 26.89 4.05
N LYS A 74 -3.76 25.77 4.79
CA LYS A 74 -3.53 25.68 6.23
C LYS A 74 -2.34 24.78 6.59
N ALA A 75 -2.02 23.82 5.72
CA ALA A 75 -0.88 22.91 5.85
C ALA A 75 -0.22 22.68 4.46
N PRO A 76 1.02 22.14 4.43
CA PRO A 76 1.66 21.74 3.19
C PRO A 76 0.80 20.77 2.38
N THR A 77 0.72 20.99 1.07
CA THR A 77 0.04 20.06 0.17
C THR A 77 0.94 18.86 -0.06
N LEU A 78 0.49 17.67 0.34
CA LEU A 78 1.26 16.44 0.15
C LEU A 78 0.99 15.85 -1.23
N PRO A 79 2.04 15.50 -2.00
CA PRO A 79 1.87 14.74 -3.23
C PRO A 79 1.41 13.30 -2.90
N LEU A 80 0.90 12.61 -3.91
CA LEU A 80 0.31 11.29 -3.74
C LEU A 80 1.32 10.27 -3.22
N TYR A 81 2.55 10.29 -3.73
CA TYR A 81 3.58 9.35 -3.27
C TYR A 81 3.96 9.54 -1.79
N VAL A 82 3.88 10.78 -1.26
CA VAL A 82 4.07 11.02 0.18
C VAL A 82 2.87 10.52 0.98
N CYS A 83 1.64 10.70 0.47
CA CYS A 83 0.47 10.10 1.10
C CYS A 83 0.57 8.57 1.16
N VAL A 84 1.14 7.93 0.13
CA VAL A 84 1.42 6.48 0.15
C VAL A 84 2.45 6.15 1.24
N ALA A 85 3.51 6.94 1.38
CA ALA A 85 4.52 6.76 2.43
C ALA A 85 3.93 6.86 3.84
N ASP A 86 3.13 7.89 4.12
CA ASP A 86 2.45 8.08 5.41
C ASP A 86 1.54 6.88 5.74
N LEU A 87 0.85 6.35 4.72
CA LEU A 87 -0.02 5.19 4.88
C LEU A 87 0.73 3.89 5.07
N GLN A 88 1.94 3.74 4.54
CA GLN A 88 2.78 2.59 4.89
C GLN A 88 3.15 2.62 6.37
N GLY A 89 3.47 3.80 6.92
CA GLY A 89 3.69 3.97 8.36
C GLY A 89 2.43 3.65 9.18
N GLY A 90 1.32 4.33 8.89
CA GLY A 90 0.08 4.19 9.68
C GLY A 90 -0.58 2.81 9.57
N MET A 91 -0.72 2.28 8.36
CA MET A 91 -1.31 0.95 8.14
C MET A 91 -0.33 -0.17 8.52
N GLY A 92 0.96 0.02 8.25
CA GLY A 92 2.01 -0.91 8.67
C GLY A 92 2.02 -1.08 10.18
N TYR A 93 1.97 0.03 10.93
CA TYR A 93 1.81 0.03 12.39
C TYR A 93 0.57 -0.74 12.84
N MET A 94 -0.60 -0.47 12.24
CA MET A 94 -1.84 -1.16 12.59
C MET A 94 -1.73 -2.68 12.41
N ILE A 95 -1.21 -3.13 11.26
CA ILE A 95 -1.03 -4.56 10.96
C ILE A 95 0.02 -5.16 11.89
N GLU A 96 1.13 -4.48 12.10
CA GLU A 96 2.22 -4.90 12.99
C GLU A 96 1.70 -5.10 14.42
N GLN A 97 1.01 -4.10 14.98
CA GLN A 97 0.46 -4.17 16.33
C GLN A 97 -0.53 -5.33 16.47
N CYS A 98 -1.50 -5.45 15.56
CA CYS A 98 -2.48 -6.53 15.59
C CYS A 98 -1.81 -7.92 15.51
N LEU A 99 -0.79 -8.06 14.66
CA LEU A 99 -0.08 -9.32 14.50
C LEU A 99 0.78 -9.66 15.72
N GLN A 100 1.49 -8.68 16.29
CA GLN A 100 2.26 -8.87 17.52
C GLN A 100 1.36 -9.33 18.68
N SER A 101 0.19 -8.69 18.87
CA SER A 101 -0.78 -9.11 19.88
C SER A 101 -1.24 -10.55 19.65
N ARG A 102 -1.62 -10.91 18.42
CA ARG A 102 -2.06 -12.27 18.09
C ARG A 102 -0.95 -13.31 18.26
N LEU A 103 0.29 -12.98 17.92
CA LEU A 103 1.44 -13.88 18.15
C LEU A 103 1.66 -14.13 19.64
N SER A 104 1.49 -13.11 20.47
CA SER A 104 1.57 -13.23 21.93
C SER A 104 0.47 -14.14 22.49
N GLU A 105 -0.79 -13.98 22.04
CA GLU A 105 -1.92 -14.85 22.41
C GLU A 105 -1.63 -16.33 22.06
N GLU A 106 -1.02 -16.55 20.90
CA GLU A 106 -0.67 -17.86 20.37
C GLU A 106 0.65 -18.42 20.93
N LYS A 107 1.32 -17.67 21.82
CA LYS A 107 2.64 -17.99 22.42
C LYS A 107 3.73 -18.23 21.36
N ILE A 108 3.64 -17.57 20.21
CA ILE A 108 4.61 -17.66 19.12
C ILE A 108 5.63 -16.53 19.26
N LYS A 109 6.92 -16.87 19.39
CA LYS A 109 8.02 -15.89 19.47
C LYS A 109 8.59 -15.61 18.08
N ARG A 110 8.10 -14.56 17.42
CA ARG A 110 8.66 -14.01 16.16
C ARG A 110 8.59 -12.50 16.16
N GLN A 111 9.60 -11.87 15.58
CA GLN A 111 9.62 -10.42 15.37
C GLN A 111 8.71 -10.06 14.18
N VAL A 112 8.11 -8.89 14.25
CA VAL A 112 7.30 -8.29 13.17
C VAL A 112 7.82 -6.87 12.98
N VAL A 113 7.98 -6.43 11.74
CA VAL A 113 8.40 -5.06 11.42
C VAL A 113 7.70 -4.54 10.17
N ALA A 114 7.16 -3.32 10.24
CA ALA A 114 6.72 -2.56 9.08
C ALA A 114 7.87 -1.74 8.50
N LEU A 115 8.16 -1.93 7.20
CA LEU A 115 9.24 -1.25 6.49
C LEU A 115 8.65 -0.31 5.43
N VAL A 116 9.00 0.98 5.52
CA VAL A 116 8.73 1.93 4.45
C VAL A 116 9.51 1.48 3.21
N THR A 117 8.80 1.34 2.10
CA THR A 117 9.28 0.65 0.89
C THR A 117 9.04 1.49 -0.36
N GLN A 118 10.10 1.73 -1.11
CA GLN A 118 10.10 2.37 -2.42
C GLN A 118 10.11 1.32 -3.53
N VAL A 119 9.38 1.60 -4.61
CA VAL A 119 9.26 0.69 -5.74
C VAL A 119 9.53 1.45 -7.03
N VAL A 120 10.52 0.98 -7.77
CA VAL A 120 10.93 1.57 -9.04
C VAL A 120 9.88 1.27 -10.11
N VAL A 121 9.55 2.28 -10.90
CA VAL A 121 8.65 2.18 -12.06
C VAL A 121 9.30 2.83 -13.29
N ASP A 122 8.83 2.47 -14.48
CA ASP A 122 9.34 3.04 -15.74
C ASP A 122 8.74 4.43 -15.98
N GLU A 123 9.56 5.43 -16.28
CA GLU A 123 9.07 6.76 -16.63
C GLU A 123 8.28 6.78 -17.94
N ASN A 124 8.48 5.77 -18.80
CA ASN A 124 7.79 5.58 -20.07
C ASN A 124 6.59 4.63 -19.96
N ASP A 125 6.19 4.22 -18.76
CA ASP A 125 5.00 3.36 -18.60
C ASP A 125 3.76 4.06 -19.21
N PRO A 126 3.02 3.40 -20.12
CA PRO A 126 1.85 3.98 -20.78
C PRO A 126 0.79 4.53 -19.82
N ASP A 127 0.71 4.02 -18.59
CA ASP A 127 -0.23 4.51 -17.58
C ASP A 127 0.04 5.96 -17.16
N PHE A 128 1.25 6.50 -17.37
CA PHE A 128 1.52 7.92 -17.15
C PHE A 128 0.85 8.81 -18.18
N GLN A 129 0.67 8.32 -19.42
CA GLN A 129 -0.03 9.06 -20.47
C GLN A 129 -1.54 8.84 -20.41
N ASN A 130 -1.98 7.62 -20.12
CA ASN A 130 -3.39 7.29 -20.02
C ASN A 130 -3.73 6.62 -18.68
N PRO A 131 -3.83 7.39 -17.58
CA PRO A 131 -4.10 6.81 -16.28
C PRO A 131 -5.51 6.21 -16.21
N THR A 132 -5.63 5.08 -15.53
CA THR A 132 -6.87 4.27 -15.44
C THR A 132 -7.32 3.98 -14.00
N LYS A 133 -6.44 4.15 -13.00
CA LYS A 133 -6.73 3.74 -11.62
C LYS A 133 -7.49 4.81 -10.85
N PHE A 134 -8.70 4.49 -10.44
CA PHE A 134 -9.53 5.37 -9.63
C PHE A 134 -9.06 5.41 -8.18
N ILE A 135 -8.96 6.62 -7.64
CA ILE A 135 -8.63 6.87 -6.22
C ILE A 135 -9.58 7.90 -5.62
N GLY A 136 -9.61 7.98 -4.28
CA GLY A 136 -10.40 9.00 -3.60
C GLY A 136 -11.91 8.77 -3.64
N GLN A 137 -12.61 9.77 -3.12
CA GLN A 137 -14.06 9.81 -3.04
C GLN A 137 -14.71 10.17 -4.39
N PHE A 138 -16.04 10.11 -4.42
CA PHE A 138 -16.84 10.58 -5.53
C PHE A 138 -17.11 12.09 -5.39
N TYR A 139 -17.07 12.80 -6.53
CA TYR A 139 -17.34 14.22 -6.61
C TYR A 139 -18.51 14.50 -7.55
N SER A 140 -19.20 15.62 -7.34
CA SER A 140 -20.04 16.21 -8.39
C SER A 140 -19.13 16.72 -9.53
N LYS A 141 -19.68 16.86 -10.75
CA LYS A 141 -18.92 17.40 -11.89
C LYS A 141 -18.32 18.78 -11.59
N GLN A 142 -19.09 19.67 -10.97
CA GLN A 142 -18.64 21.03 -10.66
C GLN A 142 -17.47 21.02 -9.66
N THR A 143 -17.59 20.25 -8.58
CA THR A 143 -16.53 20.13 -7.56
C THR A 143 -15.28 19.47 -8.15
N ALA A 144 -15.45 18.41 -8.95
CA ALA A 144 -14.37 17.71 -9.62
C ALA A 144 -13.52 18.64 -10.50
N LEU A 145 -14.16 19.43 -11.37
CA LEU A 145 -13.46 20.33 -12.29
C LEU A 145 -12.82 21.52 -11.56
N LYS A 146 -13.40 21.97 -10.45
CA LYS A 146 -12.78 23.00 -9.59
C LYS A 146 -11.51 22.47 -8.94
N LEU A 147 -11.59 21.35 -8.23
CA LEU A 147 -10.45 20.76 -7.54
C LEU A 147 -9.33 20.35 -8.50
N ALA A 148 -9.66 19.79 -9.66
CA ALA A 148 -8.66 19.41 -10.65
C ALA A 148 -7.81 20.59 -11.12
N ARG A 149 -8.42 21.78 -11.31
CA ARG A 149 -7.70 23.01 -11.67
C ARG A 149 -6.88 23.55 -10.51
N GLU A 150 -7.45 23.59 -9.31
CA GLU A 150 -6.77 24.14 -8.13
C GLU A 150 -5.60 23.27 -7.64
N MET A 151 -5.68 21.96 -7.84
CA MET A 151 -4.72 20.98 -7.32
C MET A 151 -3.82 20.37 -8.41
N GLY A 152 -3.98 20.80 -9.66
CA GLY A 152 -3.17 20.29 -10.79
C GLY A 152 -3.36 18.79 -11.05
N TRP A 153 -4.57 18.24 -10.88
CA TRP A 153 -4.81 16.81 -11.12
C TRP A 153 -4.65 16.47 -12.59
N GLN A 154 -3.84 15.46 -12.89
CA GLN A 154 -3.62 14.97 -14.26
C GLN A 154 -4.92 14.52 -14.94
N LYS A 155 -5.79 13.80 -14.21
CA LYS A 155 -7.03 13.26 -14.79
C LYS A 155 -8.13 13.11 -13.74
N ILE A 156 -9.31 13.63 -14.07
CA ILE A 156 -10.57 13.37 -13.37
C ILE A 156 -11.64 13.06 -14.41
N VAL A 157 -12.39 11.98 -14.20
CA VAL A 157 -13.40 11.52 -15.18
C VAL A 157 -14.69 11.14 -14.48
N GLN A 158 -15.79 11.13 -15.23
CA GLN A 158 -17.03 10.54 -14.80
C GLN A 158 -16.84 9.02 -14.60
N PHE A 159 -17.32 8.49 -13.47
CA PHE A 159 -17.19 7.08 -13.18
C PHE A 159 -18.14 6.26 -14.08
N PRO A 160 -17.69 5.15 -14.68
CA PRO A 160 -18.55 4.35 -15.57
C PRO A 160 -19.84 3.91 -14.89
N GLY A 161 -20.99 4.21 -15.52
CA GLY A 161 -22.31 3.88 -14.97
C GLY A 161 -22.79 4.77 -13.81
N ASP A 162 -22.06 5.82 -13.45
CA ASP A 162 -22.42 6.76 -12.38
C ASP A 162 -22.31 8.21 -12.88
N ARG A 163 -23.14 9.12 -12.37
CA ARG A 163 -23.08 10.55 -12.70
C ARG A 163 -21.96 11.29 -11.98
N ARG A 164 -21.39 10.67 -10.95
CA ARG A 164 -20.32 11.22 -10.13
C ARG A 164 -18.95 10.99 -10.77
N TRP A 165 -17.99 11.81 -10.37
CA TRP A 165 -16.64 11.86 -10.92
C TRP A 165 -15.63 11.33 -9.90
N ARG A 166 -14.55 10.72 -10.39
CA ARG A 166 -13.44 10.25 -9.55
C ARG A 166 -12.10 10.62 -10.16
N ARG A 167 -11.14 10.92 -9.29
CA ARG A 167 -9.75 11.16 -9.69
C ARG A 167 -9.14 9.86 -10.21
N VAL A 168 -8.36 9.97 -11.28
CA VAL A 168 -7.67 8.85 -11.90
C VAL A 168 -6.17 9.14 -11.89
N VAL A 169 -5.38 8.13 -11.53
CA VAL A 169 -3.92 8.24 -11.44
C VAL A 169 -3.24 7.09 -12.17
N PRO A 170 -1.94 7.24 -12.52
CA PRO A 170 -1.16 6.15 -13.10
C PRO A 170 -1.06 4.95 -12.15
N SER A 171 -1.07 3.74 -12.72
CA SER A 171 -0.80 2.49 -11.99
C SER A 171 0.30 1.68 -12.68
N PRO A 172 1.50 2.28 -12.83
CA PRO A 172 2.59 1.70 -13.61
C PRO A 172 3.03 0.35 -13.05
N LYS A 173 3.68 -0.44 -13.89
CA LYS A 173 4.21 -1.75 -13.50
C LYS A 173 5.40 -1.57 -12.56
N PRO A 174 5.42 -2.27 -11.41
CA PRO A 174 6.58 -2.28 -10.53
C PRO A 174 7.72 -3.08 -11.17
N ILE A 175 8.93 -2.56 -11.05
CA ILE A 175 10.16 -3.15 -11.63
C ILE A 175 11.02 -3.78 -10.54
N GLU A 176 11.30 -3.02 -9.49
CA GLU A 176 12.31 -3.34 -8.45
C GLU A 176 11.83 -2.78 -7.10
N ILE A 177 12.03 -3.53 -6.02
CA ILE A 177 11.88 -3.00 -4.66
C ILE A 177 13.25 -2.56 -4.15
N ILE A 178 13.38 -1.27 -3.83
CA ILE A 178 14.67 -0.71 -3.39
C ILE A 178 15.16 -1.36 -2.09
N GLU A 179 14.25 -1.62 -1.16
CA GLU A 179 14.55 -2.28 0.11
C GLU A 179 14.53 -3.82 0.03
N GLY A 180 14.53 -4.41 -1.18
CA GLY A 180 14.40 -5.85 -1.42
C GLY A 180 15.42 -6.70 -0.65
N ASP A 181 16.70 -6.35 -0.69
CA ASP A 181 17.77 -7.06 0.03
C ASP A 181 17.57 -7.03 1.56
N THR A 182 17.13 -5.88 2.10
CA THR A 182 16.84 -5.72 3.52
C THR A 182 15.65 -6.59 3.93
N ILE A 183 14.57 -6.57 3.13
CA ILE A 183 13.39 -7.42 3.35
C ILE A 183 13.82 -8.89 3.33
N LYS A 184 14.60 -9.29 2.33
CA LYS A 184 15.10 -10.66 2.20
C LYS A 184 15.89 -11.10 3.44
N CYS A 185 16.84 -10.28 3.88
CA CYS A 185 17.67 -10.59 5.06
C CYS A 185 16.80 -10.81 6.30
N LEU A 186 15.83 -9.93 6.54
CA LEU A 186 14.93 -10.03 7.70
C LEU A 186 14.03 -11.27 7.62
N VAL A 187 13.48 -11.55 6.43
CA VAL A 187 12.65 -12.74 6.20
C VAL A 187 13.46 -14.02 6.40
N ASP A 188 14.71 -14.08 5.93
CA ASP A 188 15.61 -15.22 6.05
C ASP A 188 16.01 -15.54 7.50
N GLU A 189 16.08 -14.51 8.35
CA GLU A 189 16.25 -14.63 9.81
C GLU A 189 14.93 -15.00 10.54
N GLY A 190 13.79 -14.97 9.84
CA GLY A 190 12.49 -15.36 10.39
C GLY A 190 11.65 -14.22 10.94
N THR A 191 12.09 -12.98 10.81
CA THR A 191 11.26 -11.79 11.04
C THR A 191 10.12 -11.78 10.01
N ILE A 192 8.92 -11.43 10.47
CA ILE A 192 7.78 -11.20 9.59
C ILE A 192 7.84 -9.75 9.13
N VAL A 193 8.00 -9.53 7.83
CA VAL A 193 8.18 -8.19 7.28
C VAL A 193 6.90 -7.71 6.61
N ILE A 194 6.38 -6.56 7.03
CA ILE A 194 5.29 -5.86 6.34
C ILE A 194 5.93 -4.80 5.44
N ALA A 195 5.79 -4.94 4.12
CA ALA A 195 6.48 -4.10 3.15
C ALA A 195 5.62 -3.81 1.92
N ALA A 196 6.08 -2.86 1.11
CA ALA A 196 5.39 -2.37 -0.10
C ALA A 196 3.90 -2.05 0.14
N GLY A 197 3.56 -1.48 1.31
CA GLY A 197 2.18 -1.14 1.63
C GLY A 197 1.59 -0.19 0.58
N GLY A 198 0.37 -0.50 0.14
CA GLY A 198 -0.27 0.19 -0.99
C GLY A 198 0.35 -0.09 -2.36
N GLY A 199 1.20 -1.12 -2.48
CA GLY A 199 2.00 -1.41 -3.68
C GLY A 199 3.39 -0.77 -3.68
N GLY A 200 3.76 -0.02 -2.63
CA GLY A 200 5.04 0.67 -2.55
C GLY A 200 4.97 2.15 -2.93
N ILE A 201 5.94 2.95 -2.46
CA ILE A 201 6.09 4.35 -2.84
C ILE A 201 6.71 4.38 -4.24
N PRO A 202 5.98 4.82 -5.29
CA PRO A 202 6.51 4.83 -6.65
C PRO A 202 7.63 5.85 -6.79
N VAL A 203 8.77 5.39 -7.33
CA VAL A 203 9.94 6.22 -7.61
C VAL A 203 10.47 5.98 -9.02
N LEU A 204 11.03 7.02 -9.63
CA LEU A 204 11.79 6.96 -10.88
C LEU A 204 13.28 7.03 -10.59
N ARG A 205 14.09 6.29 -11.36
CA ARG A 205 15.55 6.39 -11.32
C ARG A 205 16.02 7.41 -12.35
N LYS A 206 16.44 8.61 -11.91
CA LYS A 206 16.91 9.69 -12.78
C LYS A 206 18.35 10.07 -12.46
N LYS A 207 19.28 9.78 -13.38
CA LYS A 207 20.71 10.12 -13.24
C LYS A 207 21.30 9.68 -11.89
N GLY A 208 20.98 8.45 -11.47
CA GLY A 208 21.43 7.87 -10.20
C GLY A 208 20.65 8.31 -8.95
N LYS A 209 19.64 9.17 -9.07
CA LYS A 209 18.77 9.60 -7.97
C LYS A 209 17.39 8.93 -8.04
N LEU A 210 16.78 8.70 -6.88
CA LEU A 210 15.38 8.30 -6.77
C LEU A 210 14.50 9.55 -6.65
N VAL A 211 13.43 9.62 -7.43
CA VAL A 211 12.49 10.74 -7.44
C VAL A 211 11.08 10.20 -7.32
N GLY A 212 10.34 10.61 -6.29
CA GLY A 212 8.94 10.22 -6.10
C GLY A 212 8.06 10.71 -7.25
N VAL A 213 7.07 9.91 -7.63
CA VAL A 213 6.12 10.23 -8.71
C VAL A 213 4.69 9.94 -8.29
N ASP A 214 3.74 10.80 -8.67
CA ASP A 214 2.33 10.61 -8.32
C ASP A 214 1.71 9.44 -9.09
N ALA A 215 1.70 8.26 -8.47
CA ALA A 215 1.11 7.04 -8.98
C ALA A 215 0.64 6.14 -7.81
N VAL A 216 -0.14 5.10 -8.11
CA VAL A 216 -0.46 4.04 -7.14
C VAL A 216 -0.23 2.69 -7.78
N ILE A 217 0.82 2.00 -7.34
CA ILE A 217 1.18 0.68 -7.85
C ILE A 217 0.12 -0.35 -7.45
N ASP A 218 -0.10 -1.35 -8.29
CA ASP A 218 -0.94 -2.48 -7.92
C ASP A 218 -0.23 -3.38 -6.90
N LYS A 219 -0.86 -3.59 -5.74
CA LYS A 219 -0.27 -4.36 -4.64
C LYS A 219 0.04 -5.80 -5.02
N ASP A 220 -0.75 -6.42 -5.91
CA ASP A 220 -0.59 -7.82 -6.27
C ASP A 220 0.61 -7.96 -7.25
N ARG A 221 0.81 -6.97 -8.13
CA ARG A 221 2.04 -6.86 -8.93
C ARG A 221 3.27 -6.59 -8.06
N ALA A 222 3.17 -5.71 -7.07
CA ALA A 222 4.27 -5.44 -6.14
C ALA A 222 4.61 -6.68 -5.29
N ALA A 223 3.60 -7.41 -4.81
CA ALA A 223 3.76 -8.70 -4.14
C ALA A 223 4.49 -9.71 -5.03
N ALA A 224 4.15 -9.78 -6.32
CA ALA A 224 4.82 -10.67 -7.26
C ALA A 224 6.28 -10.29 -7.52
N VAL A 225 6.63 -9.00 -7.54
CA VAL A 225 8.02 -8.54 -7.58
C VAL A 225 8.75 -8.96 -6.29
N MET A 226 8.18 -8.65 -5.13
CA MET A 226 8.73 -9.02 -3.83
C MET A 226 9.00 -10.53 -3.72
N ALA A 227 8.05 -11.35 -4.17
CA ALA A 227 8.16 -12.81 -4.12
C ALA A 227 9.28 -13.36 -5.01
N ARG A 228 9.69 -12.64 -6.06
CA ARG A 228 10.84 -13.01 -6.90
C ARG A 228 12.16 -12.59 -6.28
N GLU A 229 12.17 -11.50 -5.52
CA GLU A 229 13.37 -10.91 -4.95
C GLU A 229 13.80 -11.57 -3.62
N ILE A 230 12.88 -12.22 -2.89
CA ILE A 230 13.16 -12.79 -1.55
C ILE A 230 13.28 -14.32 -1.49
#